data_AF-A0A9N7NND8-F1
#
_entry.id   AF-A0A9N7NND8-F1
#
_cell.length_a   1.000
_cell.length_b   1.000
_cell.length_c   1.000
_cell.angle_alpha   90.00
_cell.angle_beta   90.00
_cell.angle_gamma   90.00
#
_symmetry.space_group_name_H-M   'P 1'
#
loop_
_entity.id
_entity.type
_entity.pdbx_description
1 polymer ?
#
loop_
_entity_poly.entity_id
_entity_poly.type
_entity_poly.pdbx_seq_one_letter_code
_entity_poly.pdbx_strand_id
1 'polypeptide(L)'
;MSSSPMDMDAPLPNGGHSTAAAPPSKVADSLKLEHQLLRVPFEHYKKTIRANHRTVEKEVSGVISGVSDAADSDLSRDDAVHRLNSLVSRLQGLKRKLEEGSRTEHLQAQRCRTRLEHLESAEVDNFPEWNCIRLKRILIDYMLRMSYYETAVKLAESSDIQDLVDIDVFLEAKTVIDALQKKEVAPALLWCADNKSKLKKSKSIFEFQLRLQEFIELVRADNNMRAIQYAQRYLAPWGATHMKELQRVIATLAFRSNTECSTYKVLFEEKQWGYLAEQFKQEFCRLYGMTLEPLLNIYLQAGLSALKTPFCYEDDCTKEDPLSQETFRKLAQPLPYSKQHHSKLVCYISKELMDTENPPLVLPNGYVYSTKALEDLANQNNGKITCPRTV
;
A
#
# COMPACT_ATOMS: atom_id res chain seq x y z
N MET A 1 -78.21 42.66 -25.52
CA MET A 1 -77.05 41.94 -26.10
C MET A 1 -76.20 41.49 -24.91
N SER A 2 -76.48 40.33 -24.32
CA SER A 2 -75.94 39.00 -24.70
C SER A 2 -74.41 38.98 -24.64
N SER A 3 -73.67 38.09 -23.98
CA SER A 3 -73.90 36.92 -23.12
C SER A 3 -72.52 36.54 -22.53
N SER A 4 -72.51 35.75 -21.45
CA SER A 4 -71.41 35.15 -20.66
C SER A 4 -70.36 34.32 -21.46
N PRO A 5 -69.54 33.44 -20.83
CA PRO A 5 -68.39 33.62 -19.92
C PRO A 5 -67.08 33.01 -20.52
N MET A 6 -65.95 33.12 -19.81
CA MET A 6 -64.66 32.49 -20.19
C MET A 6 -64.66 30.98 -19.86
N ASP A 7 -64.35 30.17 -20.88
CA ASP A 7 -64.21 28.71 -20.83
C ASP A 7 -62.76 28.22 -20.70
N MET A 8 -62.68 26.95 -20.32
CA MET A 8 -61.60 26.11 -19.76
C MET A 8 -60.37 25.76 -20.63
N ASP A 9 -59.30 25.40 -19.90
CA ASP A 9 -58.30 24.33 -20.09
C ASP A 9 -57.54 24.09 -21.41
N ALA A 10 -56.21 24.13 -21.29
CA ALA A 10 -55.29 23.20 -21.96
C ALA A 10 -54.02 22.94 -21.11
N PRO A 11 -53.58 21.68 -20.91
CA PRO A 11 -52.49 21.33 -19.99
C PRO A 11 -51.08 21.45 -20.60
N LEU A 12 -50.12 21.90 -19.80
CA LEU A 12 -48.69 21.96 -20.12
C LEU A 12 -47.97 20.62 -19.80
N PRO A 13 -46.88 20.29 -20.51
CA PRO A 13 -46.39 18.92 -20.67
C PRO A 13 -45.61 18.38 -19.46
N ASN A 14 -45.82 17.09 -19.21
CA ASN A 14 -45.07 16.22 -18.33
C ASN A 14 -43.59 16.17 -18.78
N GLY A 15 -42.66 16.57 -17.90
CA GLY A 15 -41.23 16.52 -18.18
C GLY A 15 -40.40 16.55 -16.90
N GLY A 16 -39.94 15.38 -16.47
CA GLY A 16 -39.02 15.26 -15.34
C GLY A 16 -38.98 13.87 -14.72
N HIS A 17 -38.73 12.83 -15.53
CA HIS A 17 -38.25 11.57 -14.98
C HIS A 17 -36.88 11.83 -14.34
N SER A 18 -36.85 12.00 -13.02
CA SER A 18 -35.64 11.83 -12.23
C SER A 18 -35.20 10.39 -12.40
N THR A 19 -34.20 10.15 -13.23
CA THR A 19 -33.46 8.89 -13.26
C THR A 19 -32.81 8.73 -11.89
N ALA A 20 -33.46 7.94 -11.04
CA ALA A 20 -32.86 7.46 -9.80
C ALA A 20 -31.57 6.73 -10.19
N ALA A 21 -30.42 7.29 -9.77
CA ALA A 21 -29.13 6.66 -9.95
C ALA A 21 -29.20 5.26 -9.34
N ALA A 22 -28.87 4.24 -10.15
CA ALA A 22 -28.74 2.87 -9.69
C ALA A 22 -27.82 2.83 -8.45
N PRO A 23 -28.11 1.98 -7.45
CA PRO A 23 -27.24 1.85 -6.30
C PRO A 23 -25.84 1.46 -6.77
N PRO A 24 -24.76 2.04 -6.20
CA PRO A 24 -23.41 1.65 -6.56
C PRO A 24 -23.28 0.14 -6.38
N SER A 25 -22.78 -0.55 -7.42
CA SER A 25 -22.54 -1.98 -7.32
C SER A 25 -21.60 -2.22 -6.14
N LYS A 26 -21.86 -3.23 -5.30
CA LYS A 26 -20.99 -3.60 -4.16
C LYS A 26 -19.51 -3.74 -4.57
N VAL A 27 -19.29 -4.09 -5.84
CA VAL A 27 -17.99 -4.16 -6.52
C VAL A 27 -17.30 -2.79 -6.54
N ALA A 28 -17.99 -1.70 -6.91
CA ALA A 28 -17.40 -0.36 -7.04
C ALA A 28 -16.84 0.20 -5.72
N ASP A 29 -17.49 -0.07 -4.59
CA ASP A 29 -16.97 0.33 -3.28
C ASP A 29 -15.79 -0.55 -2.83
N SER A 30 -15.81 -1.84 -3.17
CA SER A 30 -14.69 -2.75 -2.86
C SER A 30 -13.39 -2.40 -3.61
N LEU A 31 -13.51 -1.82 -4.82
CA LEU A 31 -12.39 -1.39 -5.65
C LEU A 31 -11.65 -0.16 -5.10
N LYS A 32 -12.30 0.65 -4.24
CA LYS A 32 -11.63 1.79 -3.57
C LYS A 32 -10.48 1.34 -2.67
N LEU A 33 -10.55 0.11 -2.15
CA LEU A 33 -9.49 -0.49 -1.33
C LEU A 33 -8.34 -1.07 -2.16
N GLU A 34 -8.46 -1.08 -3.49
CA GLU A 34 -7.43 -1.56 -4.43
C GLU A 34 -6.48 -0.45 -4.91
N HIS A 35 -6.55 0.76 -4.32
CA HIS A 35 -5.68 1.88 -4.70
C HIS A 35 -4.19 1.49 -4.76
N GLN A 36 -3.70 0.74 -3.76
CA GLN A 36 -2.30 0.31 -3.70
C GLN A 36 -1.91 -0.58 -4.88
N LEU A 37 -2.82 -1.44 -5.35
CA LEU A 37 -2.58 -2.38 -6.45
C LEU A 37 -2.14 -1.65 -7.72
N LEU A 38 -2.77 -0.51 -8.02
CA LEU A 38 -2.44 0.31 -9.19
C LEU A 38 -1.36 1.35 -8.90
N ARG A 39 -1.32 1.89 -7.67
CA ARG A 39 -0.46 3.01 -7.32
C ARG A 39 1.03 2.63 -7.30
N VAL A 40 1.36 1.51 -6.67
CA VAL A 40 2.76 1.04 -6.53
C VAL A 40 3.45 0.82 -7.88
N PRO A 41 2.90 0.04 -8.83
CA PRO A 41 3.55 -0.24 -10.10
C PRO A 41 3.61 1.02 -10.96
N PHE A 42 2.61 1.91 -10.88
CA PHE A 42 2.63 3.19 -11.57
C PHE A 42 3.74 4.12 -11.05
N GLU A 43 3.95 4.20 -9.74
CA GLU A 43 5.06 4.98 -9.18
C GLU A 43 6.42 4.36 -9.50
N HIS A 44 6.52 3.03 -9.55
CA HIS A 44 7.72 2.33 -10.01
C HIS A 44 7.97 2.62 -11.51
N TYR A 45 6.95 2.52 -12.38
CA TYR A 45 7.06 2.84 -13.80
C TYR A 45 7.52 4.29 -14.04
N LYS A 46 6.95 5.26 -13.31
CA LYS A 46 7.38 6.66 -13.35
C LYS A 46 8.82 6.87 -12.90
N LYS A 47 9.30 6.10 -11.92
CA LYS A 47 10.70 6.12 -11.47
C LYS A 47 11.59 5.68 -12.63
N THR A 48 11.26 4.57 -13.28
CA THR A 48 12.00 4.01 -14.42
C THR A 48 12.06 4.98 -15.60
N ILE A 49 10.92 5.53 -16.05
CA ILE A 49 10.88 6.52 -17.14
C ILE A 49 11.78 7.72 -16.84
N ARG A 50 11.70 8.28 -15.62
CA ARG A 50 12.52 9.44 -15.24
C ARG A 50 14.00 9.11 -15.22
N ALA A 51 14.38 7.92 -14.74
CA ALA A 51 15.77 7.49 -14.71
C ALA A 51 16.34 7.31 -16.13
N ASN A 52 15.57 6.67 -17.01
CA ASN A 52 15.94 6.49 -18.41
C ASN A 52 16.04 7.83 -19.13
N HIS A 53 15.06 8.71 -18.96
CA HIS A 53 15.06 10.05 -19.55
C HIS A 53 16.29 10.87 -19.14
N ARG A 54 16.61 10.93 -17.83
CA ARG A 54 17.83 11.62 -17.33
C ARG A 54 19.11 11.04 -17.91
N THR A 55 19.16 9.72 -18.08
CA THR A 55 20.32 9.04 -18.66
C THR A 55 20.50 9.44 -20.12
N VAL A 56 19.41 9.47 -20.90
CA VAL A 56 19.41 9.92 -22.29
C VAL A 56 19.83 11.39 -22.38
N GLU A 57 19.22 12.29 -21.60
CA GLU A 57 19.57 13.72 -21.59
C GLU A 57 21.06 13.95 -21.30
N LYS A 58 21.61 13.25 -20.29
CA LYS A 58 23.01 13.37 -19.90
C LYS A 58 23.95 12.90 -21.00
N GLU A 59 23.70 11.72 -21.58
CA GLU A 59 24.57 11.15 -22.61
C GLU A 59 24.48 11.94 -23.92
N VAL A 60 23.28 12.34 -24.35
CA VAL A 60 23.08 13.18 -25.54
C VAL A 60 23.77 14.54 -25.38
N SER A 61 23.59 15.21 -24.23
CA SER A 61 24.28 16.48 -23.96
C SER A 61 25.79 16.33 -24.03
N GLY A 62 26.32 15.23 -23.48
CA GLY A 62 27.76 14.96 -23.50
C GLY A 62 28.30 14.53 -24.87
N VAL A 63 27.46 14.01 -25.78
CA VAL A 63 27.83 13.77 -27.18
C VAL A 63 27.84 15.09 -27.94
N ILE A 64 26.81 15.93 -27.77
CA ILE A 64 26.74 17.25 -28.42
C ILE A 64 27.96 18.11 -28.05
N SER A 65 28.32 18.15 -26.77
CA SER A 65 29.51 18.88 -26.33
C SER A 65 30.80 18.32 -26.96
N GLY A 66 30.94 16.99 -26.96
CA GLY A 66 32.13 16.36 -27.53
C GLY A 66 32.24 16.49 -29.05
N VAL A 67 31.11 16.59 -29.77
CA VAL A 67 31.10 16.91 -31.22
C VAL A 67 31.56 18.35 -31.44
N SER A 68 31.09 19.31 -30.62
CA SER A 68 31.55 20.69 -30.67
C SER A 68 33.06 20.80 -30.42
N ASP A 69 33.58 20.09 -29.43
CA ASP A 69 35.02 20.09 -29.11
C ASP A 69 35.87 19.43 -30.21
N ALA A 70 35.31 18.46 -30.94
CA ALA A 70 35.99 17.80 -32.06
C ALA A 70 35.94 18.60 -33.37
N ALA A 71 35.05 19.60 -33.46
CA ALA A 71 34.94 20.52 -34.58
C ALA A 71 35.87 21.74 -34.46
N ASP A 72 36.60 21.86 -33.34
CA ASP A 72 37.52 22.96 -33.11
C ASP A 72 38.79 22.85 -33.98
N SER A 73 39.27 23.98 -34.49
CA SER A 73 40.23 24.04 -35.61
C SER A 73 41.68 23.74 -35.21
N ASP A 74 41.96 23.72 -33.91
CA ASP A 74 43.29 23.54 -33.33
C ASP A 74 43.66 22.07 -33.07
N LEU A 75 42.81 21.11 -33.45
CA LEU A 75 43.02 19.69 -33.17
C LEU A 75 43.84 18.98 -34.26
N SER A 76 44.80 18.15 -33.84
CA SER A 76 45.46 17.21 -34.75
C SER A 76 44.46 16.23 -35.35
N ARG A 77 44.71 15.78 -36.58
CA ARG A 77 43.86 14.79 -37.28
C ARG A 77 43.73 13.48 -36.47
N ASP A 78 44.81 13.03 -35.85
CA ASP A 78 44.81 11.79 -35.05
C ASP A 78 43.98 11.95 -33.77
N ASP A 79 44.07 13.13 -33.12
CA ASP A 79 43.27 13.46 -31.94
C ASP A 79 41.77 13.58 -32.26
N ALA A 80 41.45 14.13 -33.44
CA ALA A 80 40.07 14.24 -33.92
C ALA A 80 39.46 12.84 -34.16
N VAL A 81 40.21 11.94 -34.80
CA VAL A 81 39.80 10.54 -35.00
C VAL A 81 39.61 9.82 -33.67
N HIS A 82 40.53 9.98 -32.70
CA HIS A 82 40.40 9.37 -31.38
C HIS A 82 39.14 9.87 -30.64
N ARG A 83 38.84 11.18 -30.71
CA ARG A 83 37.63 11.76 -30.11
C ARG A 83 36.35 11.25 -30.77
N LEU A 84 36.31 11.19 -32.09
CA LEU A 84 35.15 10.63 -32.82
C LEU A 84 34.93 9.15 -32.45
N ASN A 85 35.98 8.34 -32.36
CA ASN A 85 35.88 6.95 -31.91
C ASN A 85 35.34 6.82 -30.47
N SER A 86 35.75 7.72 -29.58
CA SER A 86 35.19 7.80 -28.22
C SER A 86 33.70 8.16 -28.25
N LEU A 87 33.28 9.12 -29.07
CA LEU A 87 31.86 9.48 -29.24
C LEU A 87 31.03 8.34 -29.81
N VAL A 88 31.54 7.62 -30.81
CA VAL A 88 30.90 6.41 -31.36
C VAL A 88 30.72 5.37 -30.26
N SER A 89 31.75 5.13 -29.43
CA SER A 89 31.69 4.19 -28.32
C SER A 89 30.64 4.61 -27.28
N ARG A 90 30.53 5.91 -26.97
CA ARG A 90 29.50 6.45 -26.08
C ARG A 90 28.09 6.30 -26.64
N LEU A 91 27.88 6.55 -27.94
CA LEU A 91 26.60 6.35 -28.61
C LEU A 91 26.18 4.87 -28.64
N GLN A 92 27.13 3.96 -28.87
CA GLN A 92 26.87 2.52 -28.76
C GLN A 92 26.49 2.12 -27.33
N GLY A 93 27.16 2.70 -26.32
CA GLY A 93 26.80 2.53 -24.92
C GLY A 93 25.39 3.05 -24.60
N LEU A 94 25.04 4.24 -25.11
CA LEU A 94 23.70 4.82 -24.97
C LEU A 94 22.64 3.94 -25.63
N LYS A 95 22.89 3.42 -26.84
CA LYS A 95 21.98 2.48 -27.51
C LYS A 95 21.66 1.27 -26.63
N ARG A 96 22.69 0.61 -26.07
CA ARG A 96 22.51 -0.54 -25.17
C ARG A 96 21.70 -0.18 -23.92
N LYS A 97 22.02 0.98 -23.30
CA LYS A 97 21.27 1.48 -22.12
C LYS A 97 19.81 1.78 -22.47
N LEU A 98 19.53 2.32 -23.65
CA LEU A 98 18.17 2.63 -24.09
C LEU A 98 17.37 1.36 -24.39
N GLU A 99 17.99 0.33 -24.99
CA GLU A 99 17.35 -0.97 -25.21
C GLU A 99 16.99 -1.64 -23.88
N GLU A 100 17.88 -1.62 -22.89
CA GLU A 100 17.60 -2.12 -21.54
C GLU A 100 16.50 -1.31 -20.83
N GLY A 101 16.61 0.02 -20.90
CA GLY A 101 15.63 0.94 -20.36
C GLY A 101 14.24 0.73 -20.97
N SER A 102 14.16 0.54 -22.29
CA SER A 102 12.90 0.27 -22.99
C SER A 102 12.30 -1.08 -22.59
N ARG A 103 13.12 -2.12 -22.38
CA ARG A 103 12.63 -3.43 -21.93
C ARG A 103 12.05 -3.35 -20.52
N THR A 104 12.75 -2.69 -19.60
CA THR A 104 12.28 -2.49 -18.23
C THR A 104 11.01 -1.64 -18.18
N GLU A 105 10.93 -0.56 -18.97
CA GLU A 105 9.71 0.25 -19.10
C GLU A 105 8.52 -0.56 -19.63
N HIS A 106 8.73 -1.39 -20.65
CA HIS A 106 7.68 -2.23 -21.23
C HIS A 106 7.14 -3.23 -20.20
N LEU A 107 8.03 -3.86 -19.42
CA LEU A 107 7.64 -4.78 -18.35
C LEU A 107 6.78 -4.07 -17.28
N GLN A 108 7.15 -2.86 -16.87
CA GLN A 108 6.37 -2.11 -15.88
C GLN A 108 5.02 -1.64 -16.43
N ALA A 109 4.97 -1.25 -17.70
CA ALA A 109 3.72 -0.92 -18.38
C ALA A 109 2.81 -2.15 -18.50
N GLN A 110 3.36 -3.32 -18.82
CA GLN A 110 2.63 -4.59 -18.86
C GLN A 110 2.04 -4.93 -17.49
N ARG A 111 2.81 -4.84 -16.41
CA ARG A 111 2.30 -5.05 -15.04
C ARG A 111 1.14 -4.12 -14.69
N CYS A 112 1.22 -2.85 -15.10
CA CYS A 112 0.11 -1.91 -14.92
C CYS A 112 -1.14 -2.37 -15.70
N ARG A 113 -1.00 -2.84 -16.94
CA ARG A 113 -2.11 -3.35 -17.76
C ARG A 113 -2.73 -4.61 -17.16
N THR A 114 -1.94 -5.62 -16.83
CA THR A 114 -2.42 -6.88 -16.23
C THR A 114 -3.22 -6.63 -14.94
N ARG A 115 -2.82 -5.64 -14.13
CA ARG A 115 -3.57 -5.27 -12.92
C ARG A 115 -4.88 -4.54 -13.22
N LEU A 116 -4.94 -3.73 -14.28
CA LEU A 116 -6.19 -3.12 -14.73
C LEU A 116 -7.16 -4.18 -15.25
N GLU A 117 -6.69 -5.06 -16.13
CA GLU A 117 -7.47 -6.19 -16.66
C GLU A 117 -8.02 -7.07 -15.51
N HIS A 118 -7.21 -7.34 -14.49
CA HIS A 118 -7.65 -8.09 -13.31
C HIS A 118 -8.70 -7.33 -12.46
N LEU A 119 -8.69 -6.00 -12.44
CA LEU A 119 -9.74 -5.23 -11.75
C LEU A 119 -11.04 -5.20 -12.57
N GLU A 120 -10.92 -5.17 -13.90
CA GLU A 120 -12.06 -5.23 -14.83
C GLU A 120 -12.75 -6.60 -14.81
N SER A 121 -12.01 -7.68 -14.57
CA SER A 121 -12.55 -9.04 -14.48
C SER A 121 -13.33 -9.33 -13.18
N ALA A 122 -13.51 -8.34 -12.31
CA ALA A 122 -14.32 -8.43 -11.08
C ALA A 122 -15.83 -8.45 -11.39
N GLU A 123 -16.29 -9.49 -12.09
CA GLU A 123 -17.70 -9.74 -12.40
C GLU A 123 -18.38 -10.62 -11.34
N VAL A 124 -19.73 -10.61 -11.30
CA VAL A 124 -20.53 -11.31 -10.28
C VAL A 124 -20.31 -12.83 -10.31
N ASP A 125 -20.12 -13.41 -11.50
CA ASP A 125 -19.97 -14.86 -11.67
C ASP A 125 -18.56 -15.36 -11.30
N ASN A 126 -17.53 -14.52 -11.46
CA ASN A 126 -16.12 -14.83 -11.14
C ASN A 126 -15.68 -14.33 -9.75
N PHE A 127 -16.62 -13.81 -8.96
CA PHE A 127 -16.32 -13.16 -7.68
C PHE A 127 -15.59 -14.05 -6.65
N PRO A 128 -15.86 -15.37 -6.53
CA PRO A 128 -15.15 -16.23 -5.58
C PRO A 128 -13.66 -16.40 -5.92
N GLU A 129 -13.35 -16.66 -7.19
CA GLU A 129 -11.97 -16.83 -7.67
C GLU A 129 -11.20 -15.51 -7.57
N TRP A 130 -11.83 -14.41 -7.97
CA TRP A 130 -11.27 -13.07 -7.84
C TRP A 130 -10.91 -12.73 -6.39
N ASN A 131 -11.79 -13.05 -5.43
CA ASN A 131 -11.52 -12.85 -4.01
C ASN A 131 -10.41 -13.77 -3.48
N CYS A 132 -10.29 -14.99 -3.99
CA CYS A 132 -9.18 -15.88 -3.66
C CYS A 132 -7.84 -15.27 -4.09
N ILE A 133 -7.77 -14.74 -5.32
CA ILE A 133 -6.59 -14.02 -5.82
C ILE A 133 -6.32 -12.78 -4.95
N ARG A 134 -7.34 -11.97 -4.67
CA ARG A 134 -7.21 -10.78 -3.80
C ARG A 134 -6.63 -11.13 -2.44
N LEU A 135 -7.12 -12.19 -1.79
CA LEU A 135 -6.61 -12.64 -0.50
C LEU A 135 -5.14 -13.05 -0.60
N LYS A 136 -4.76 -13.83 -1.61
CA LYS A 136 -3.36 -14.22 -1.83
C LYS A 136 -2.45 -13.00 -1.99
N ARG A 137 -2.87 -11.97 -2.75
CA ARG A 137 -2.11 -10.71 -2.85
C ARG A 137 -1.95 -10.02 -1.51
N ILE A 138 -3.01 -9.93 -0.72
CA ILE A 138 -2.99 -9.30 0.62
C ILE A 138 -2.03 -10.07 1.54
N LEU A 139 -2.03 -11.40 1.50
CA LEU A 139 -1.10 -12.24 2.25
C LEU A 139 0.35 -12.02 1.80
N ILE A 140 0.59 -11.92 0.49
CA ILE A 140 1.92 -11.62 -0.06
C ILE A 140 2.41 -10.24 0.40
N ASP A 141 1.58 -9.19 0.32
CA ASP A 141 1.91 -7.85 0.85
C ASP A 141 2.27 -7.92 2.34
N TYR A 142 1.48 -8.63 3.15
CA TYR A 142 1.77 -8.84 4.56
C TYR A 142 3.12 -9.55 4.79
N MET A 143 3.36 -10.66 4.08
CA MET A 143 4.61 -11.41 4.18
C MET A 143 5.83 -10.55 3.80
N LEU A 144 5.74 -9.76 2.73
CA LEU A 144 6.82 -8.86 2.30
C LEU A 144 7.11 -7.77 3.35
N ARG A 145 6.08 -7.20 3.99
CA ARG A 145 6.23 -6.22 5.08
C ARG A 145 6.83 -6.80 6.35
N MET A 146 6.50 -8.05 6.65
CA MET A 146 7.02 -8.79 7.81
C MET A 146 8.33 -9.51 7.54
N SER A 147 8.98 -9.23 6.40
CA SER A 147 10.27 -9.79 5.98
C SER A 147 10.27 -11.31 5.69
N TYR A 148 9.09 -11.90 5.45
CA TYR A 148 8.93 -13.29 4.99
C TYR A 148 9.04 -13.40 3.46
N TYR A 149 10.14 -12.90 2.90
CA TYR A 149 10.32 -12.75 1.45
C TYR A 149 10.27 -14.07 0.68
N GLU A 150 10.92 -15.13 1.17
CA GLU A 150 10.95 -16.42 0.49
C GLU A 150 9.57 -17.07 0.39
N THR A 151 8.79 -16.97 1.48
CA THR A 151 7.42 -17.48 1.52
C THR A 151 6.52 -16.67 0.58
N ALA A 152 6.68 -15.35 0.54
CA ALA A 152 5.95 -14.48 -0.37
C ALA A 152 6.22 -14.84 -1.85
N VAL A 153 7.48 -15.06 -2.21
CA VAL A 153 7.88 -15.49 -3.56
C VAL A 153 7.25 -16.83 -3.92
N LYS A 154 7.38 -17.84 -3.04
CA LYS A 154 6.80 -19.17 -3.27
C LYS A 154 5.28 -19.13 -3.46
N LEU A 155 4.57 -18.33 -2.66
CA LEU A 155 3.11 -18.20 -2.78
C LEU A 155 2.69 -17.50 -4.09
N ALA A 156 3.47 -16.51 -4.53
CA ALA A 156 3.24 -15.83 -5.81
C ALA A 156 3.43 -16.80 -6.98
N GLU A 157 4.54 -17.55 -7.00
CA GLU A 157 4.86 -18.54 -8.02
C GLU A 157 3.85 -19.69 -8.07
N SER A 158 3.50 -20.26 -6.91
CA SER A 158 2.55 -21.39 -6.86
C SER A 158 1.13 -20.99 -7.26
N SER A 159 0.83 -19.70 -7.28
CA SER A 159 -0.48 -19.16 -7.63
C SER A 159 -0.51 -18.43 -8.97
N ASP A 160 0.63 -18.31 -9.66
CA ASP A 160 0.81 -17.57 -10.91
C ASP A 160 0.29 -16.12 -10.86
N ILE A 161 0.65 -15.38 -9.79
CA ILE A 161 0.21 -13.99 -9.55
C ILE A 161 1.36 -12.99 -9.40
N GLN A 162 2.56 -13.32 -9.91
CA GLN A 162 3.77 -12.50 -9.80
C GLN A 162 3.55 -11.07 -10.35
N ASP A 163 2.78 -10.93 -11.44
CA ASP A 163 2.47 -9.63 -12.03
C ASP A 163 1.46 -8.80 -11.24
N LEU A 164 0.75 -9.42 -10.28
CA LEU A 164 -0.23 -8.77 -9.43
C LEU A 164 0.34 -8.35 -8.06
N VAL A 165 1.63 -8.61 -7.80
CA VAL A 165 2.29 -8.31 -6.52
C VAL A 165 3.58 -7.53 -6.71
N ASP A 166 4.05 -6.87 -5.65
CA ASP A 166 5.15 -5.89 -5.71
C ASP A 166 6.49 -6.42 -5.16
N ILE A 167 6.80 -7.70 -5.38
CA ILE A 167 7.97 -8.39 -4.80
C ILE A 167 9.28 -7.60 -5.04
N ASP A 168 9.55 -7.23 -6.29
CA ASP A 168 10.80 -6.52 -6.66
C ASP A 168 10.96 -5.20 -5.89
N VAL A 169 9.85 -4.48 -5.68
CA VAL A 169 9.83 -3.20 -4.97
C VAL A 169 10.19 -3.39 -3.50
N PHE A 170 9.70 -4.47 -2.87
CA PHE A 170 10.05 -4.81 -1.49
C PHE A 170 11.46 -5.39 -1.36
N LEU A 171 11.99 -6.08 -2.38
CA LEU A 171 13.37 -6.53 -2.40
C LEU A 171 14.35 -5.35 -2.54
N GLU A 172 14.03 -4.32 -3.32
CA GLU A 172 14.78 -3.06 -3.32
C GLU A 172 14.82 -2.45 -1.91
N ALA A 173 13.66 -2.38 -1.24
CA ALA A 173 13.58 -1.86 0.13
C ALA A 173 14.39 -2.71 1.13
N LYS A 174 14.36 -4.04 0.98
CA LYS A 174 15.13 -4.97 1.81
C LYS A 174 16.62 -4.63 1.80
N THR A 175 17.20 -4.31 0.65
CA THR A 175 18.63 -3.96 0.58
C THR A 175 19.01 -2.79 1.50
N VAL A 176 18.13 -1.79 1.61
CA VAL A 176 18.32 -0.63 2.47
C VAL A 176 18.10 -1.00 3.94
N ILE A 177 17.06 -1.79 4.24
CA ILE A 177 16.76 -2.25 5.60
C ILE A 177 17.91 -3.10 6.14
N ASP A 178 18.40 -4.06 5.36
CA ASP A 178 19.51 -4.94 5.74
C ASP A 178 20.81 -4.15 5.97
N ALA A 179 21.06 -3.12 5.15
CA ALA A 179 22.21 -2.24 5.34
C ALA A 179 22.10 -1.43 6.64
N LEU A 180 20.93 -0.87 6.94
CA LEU A 180 20.69 -0.17 8.20
C LEU A 180 20.85 -1.09 9.42
N GLN A 181 20.40 -2.35 9.33
CA GLN A 181 20.62 -3.35 10.37
C GLN A 181 22.12 -3.69 10.56
N LYS A 182 22.90 -3.65 9.47
CA LYS A 182 24.37 -3.78 9.49
C LYS A 182 25.10 -2.50 9.86
N LYS A 183 24.40 -1.45 10.27
CA LYS A 183 24.94 -0.14 10.66
C LYS A 183 25.59 0.62 9.49
N GLU A 184 25.09 0.41 8.28
CA GLU A 184 25.53 1.08 7.06
C GLU A 184 24.46 2.07 6.56
N VAL A 185 24.78 3.36 6.55
CA VAL A 185 23.85 4.41 6.08
C VAL A 185 23.89 4.65 4.57
N ALA A 186 24.94 4.20 3.87
CA ALA A 186 25.19 4.59 2.49
C ALA A 186 24.04 4.21 1.53
N PRO A 187 23.45 2.99 1.58
CA PRO A 187 22.31 2.66 0.73
C PRO A 187 21.07 3.51 1.02
N ALA A 188 20.81 3.83 2.29
CA ALA A 188 19.68 4.68 2.69
C ALA A 188 19.85 6.14 2.22
N LEU A 189 21.07 6.67 2.28
CA LEU A 189 21.41 7.99 1.77
C LEU A 189 21.33 8.07 0.24
N LEU A 190 21.75 7.02 -0.46
CA LEU A 190 21.56 6.91 -1.91
C LEU A 190 20.07 6.93 -2.26
N TRP A 191 19.26 6.15 -1.54
CA TRP A 191 17.81 6.18 -1.70
C TRP A 191 17.21 7.57 -1.45
N CYS A 192 17.71 8.32 -0.46
CA CYS A 192 17.31 9.70 -0.23
C CYS A 192 17.64 10.60 -1.42
N ALA A 193 18.84 10.44 -2.01
CA ALA A 193 19.26 11.22 -3.17
C ALA A 193 18.38 10.95 -4.40
N ASP A 194 18.07 9.68 -4.67
CA ASP A 194 17.21 9.28 -5.79
C ASP A 194 15.78 9.83 -5.67
N ASN A 195 15.31 9.99 -4.43
CA ASN A 195 13.95 10.40 -4.10
C ASN A 195 13.83 11.84 -3.57
N LYS A 196 14.90 12.63 -3.65
CA LYS A 196 15.04 13.96 -3.03
C LYS A 196 13.87 14.90 -3.27
N SER A 197 13.34 14.95 -4.49
CA SER A 197 12.24 15.85 -4.85
C SER A 197 10.92 15.47 -4.17
N LYS A 198 10.65 14.17 -4.01
CA LYS A 198 9.46 13.67 -3.30
C LYS A 198 9.60 13.88 -1.78
N LEU A 199 10.77 13.54 -1.22
CA LEU A 199 11.07 13.71 0.21
C LEU A 199 11.01 15.18 0.65
N LYS A 200 11.48 16.10 -0.21
CA LYS A 200 11.35 17.54 0.05
C LYS A 200 9.90 18.00 0.06
N LYS A 201 9.04 17.47 -0.83
CA LYS A 201 7.61 17.78 -0.86
C LYS A 201 6.87 17.26 0.37
N SER A 202 7.23 16.08 0.88
CA SER A 202 6.68 15.54 2.12
C SER A 202 7.31 16.11 3.39
N LYS A 203 8.29 17.02 3.26
CA LYS A 203 9.08 17.59 4.37
C LYS A 203 9.70 16.50 5.26
N SER A 204 10.15 15.40 4.65
CA SER A 204 10.78 14.30 5.38
C SER A 204 12.09 14.74 6.01
N ILE A 205 12.30 14.34 7.27
CA ILE A 205 13.55 14.53 8.01
C ILE A 205 14.45 13.28 7.99
N PHE A 206 14.10 12.27 7.19
CA PHE A 206 14.80 10.99 7.21
C PHE A 206 16.28 11.10 6.81
N GLU A 207 16.60 11.89 5.77
CA GLU A 207 18.00 12.17 5.40
C GLU A 207 18.77 12.80 6.57
N PHE A 208 18.15 13.75 7.27
CA PHE A 208 18.75 14.40 8.43
C PHE A 208 19.06 13.39 9.55
N GLN A 209 18.13 12.50 9.87
CA GLN A 209 18.32 11.45 10.88
C GLN A 209 19.45 10.48 10.52
N LEU A 210 19.58 10.08 9.24
CA LEU A 210 20.70 9.27 8.78
C LEU A 210 22.04 9.98 8.95
N ARG A 211 22.10 11.27 8.61
CA ARG A 211 23.31 12.10 8.74
C ARG A 211 23.71 12.29 10.21
N LEU A 212 22.74 12.43 11.11
CA LEU A 212 22.99 12.45 12.55
C LEU A 212 23.60 11.13 13.04
N GLN A 213 23.04 9.99 12.62
CA GLN A 213 23.57 8.68 13.01
C GLN A 213 24.99 8.47 12.48
N GLU A 214 25.26 8.82 11.21
CA GLU A 214 26.60 8.73 10.63
C GLU A 214 27.62 9.58 11.42
N PHE A 215 27.24 10.79 11.84
CA PHE A 215 28.06 11.61 12.73
C PHE A 215 28.31 10.92 14.08
N ILE A 216 27.28 10.34 14.72
CA ILE A 216 27.41 9.63 16.00
C ILE A 216 28.38 8.45 15.87
N GLU A 217 28.36 7.72 14.75
CA GLU A 217 29.31 6.63 14.50
C GLU A 217 30.75 7.14 14.32
N LEU A 218 30.96 8.30 13.67
CA LEU A 218 32.28 8.92 13.60
C LEU A 218 32.82 9.30 14.98
N VAL A 219 31.94 9.80 15.87
CA VAL A 219 32.28 10.09 17.27
C VAL A 219 32.56 8.81 18.05
N ARG A 220 31.76 7.75 17.86
CA ARG A 220 31.99 6.44 18.50
C ARG A 220 33.34 5.84 18.12
N ALA A 221 33.81 6.08 16.88
CA ALA A 221 35.12 5.65 16.40
C ALA A 221 36.29 6.57 16.85
N ASP A 222 36.06 7.51 17.78
CA ASP A 222 37.02 8.52 18.25
C ASP A 222 37.63 9.38 17.11
N ASN A 223 36.95 9.49 15.96
CA ASN A 223 37.42 10.25 14.81
C ASN A 223 36.88 11.68 14.79
N ASN A 224 37.16 12.43 15.85
CA ASN A 224 36.57 13.74 16.12
C ASN A 224 36.81 14.77 15.01
N MET A 225 38.00 14.78 14.41
CA MET A 225 38.33 15.71 13.32
C MET A 225 37.47 15.47 12.09
N ARG A 226 37.27 14.21 11.69
CA ARG A 226 36.36 13.88 10.58
C ARG A 226 34.91 14.15 10.94
N ALA A 227 34.49 13.88 12.16
CA ALA A 227 33.14 14.19 12.63
C ALA A 227 32.82 15.70 12.51
N ILE A 228 33.75 16.57 12.92
CA ILE A 228 33.57 18.04 12.81
C ILE A 228 33.47 18.48 11.35
N GLN A 229 34.38 18.01 10.48
CA GLN A 229 34.33 18.31 9.04
C GLN A 229 33.03 17.81 8.40
N TYR A 230 32.58 16.61 8.79
CA TYR A 230 31.33 16.04 8.35
C TYR A 230 30.13 16.89 8.77
N ALA A 231 30.07 17.31 10.03
CA ALA A 231 28.99 18.16 10.54
C ALA A 231 28.91 19.49 9.81
N GLN A 232 30.05 20.14 9.56
CA GLN A 232 30.11 21.38 8.78
C GLN A 232 29.57 21.20 7.36
N ARG A 233 29.84 20.05 6.73
CA ARG A 233 29.42 19.78 5.35
C ARG A 233 27.96 19.38 5.22
N TYR A 234 27.48 18.46 6.07
CA TYR A 234 26.19 17.80 5.90
C TYR A 234 25.13 18.21 6.92
N LEU A 235 25.53 18.63 8.12
CA LEU A 235 24.60 18.97 9.20
C LEU A 235 24.34 20.48 9.30
N ALA A 236 25.31 21.33 8.98
CA ALA A 236 25.16 22.79 9.02
C ALA A 236 23.94 23.33 8.23
N PRO A 237 23.58 22.80 7.03
CA PRO A 237 22.39 23.25 6.30
C PRO A 237 21.07 23.07 7.08
N TRP A 238 21.03 22.16 8.05
CA TRP A 238 19.86 21.89 8.89
C TRP A 238 19.79 22.77 10.15
N GLY A 239 20.81 23.61 10.38
CA GLY A 239 20.91 24.50 11.54
C GLY A 239 19.72 25.44 11.70
N ALA A 240 19.16 25.94 10.60
CA ALA A 240 18.03 26.87 10.65
C ALA A 240 16.75 26.24 11.22
N THR A 241 16.54 24.92 11.05
CA THR A 241 15.30 24.25 11.42
C THR A 241 15.44 23.25 12.57
N HIS A 242 16.62 22.65 12.78
CA HIS A 242 16.84 21.57 13.75
C HIS A 242 17.99 21.85 14.74
N MET A 243 18.27 23.12 15.06
CA MET A 243 19.41 23.51 15.91
C MET A 243 19.49 22.78 17.25
N LYS A 244 18.36 22.58 17.94
CA LYS A 244 18.33 21.91 19.25
C LYS A 244 18.81 20.45 19.17
N GLU A 245 18.41 19.75 18.12
CA GLU A 245 18.79 18.37 17.88
C GLU A 245 20.27 18.28 17.47
N LEU A 246 20.73 19.20 16.62
CA LEU A 246 22.14 19.34 16.28
C LEU A 246 23.01 19.60 17.50
N GLN A 247 22.64 20.54 18.37
CA GLN A 247 23.38 20.82 19.61
C GLN A 247 23.48 19.58 20.49
N ARG A 248 22.39 18.83 20.63
CA ARG A 248 22.36 17.58 21.39
C ARG A 248 23.31 16.53 20.80
N VAL A 249 23.34 16.37 19.49
CA VAL A 249 24.23 15.40 18.82
C VAL A 249 25.69 15.89 18.85
N ILE A 250 25.97 17.16 18.60
CA ILE A 250 27.32 17.74 18.66
C ILE A 250 27.93 17.59 20.06
N ALA A 251 27.12 17.70 21.12
CA ALA A 251 27.57 17.47 22.50
C ALA A 251 28.13 16.06 22.74
N THR A 252 27.85 15.09 21.87
CA THR A 252 28.48 13.75 21.95
C THR A 252 30.00 13.77 21.74
N LEU A 253 30.55 14.84 21.16
CA LEU A 253 32.01 15.06 21.12
C LEU A 253 32.61 15.22 22.54
N ALA A 254 31.84 15.76 23.47
CA ALA A 254 32.22 15.86 24.88
C ALA A 254 31.73 14.62 25.67
N PHE A 255 30.48 14.21 25.47
CA PHE A 255 29.87 13.03 26.07
C PHE A 255 30.01 11.82 25.14
N ARG A 256 31.15 11.15 25.21
CA ARG A 256 31.50 10.01 24.34
C ARG A 256 30.61 8.78 24.56
N SER A 257 30.83 7.74 23.77
CA SER A 257 30.06 6.49 23.76
C SER A 257 30.00 5.75 25.11
N ASN A 258 30.97 5.98 26.02
CA ASN A 258 31.01 5.43 27.38
C ASN A 258 30.34 6.33 28.44
N THR A 259 29.55 7.32 28.03
CA THR A 259 28.87 8.25 28.95
C THR A 259 27.78 7.54 29.77
N GLU A 260 27.72 7.85 31.08
CA GLU A 260 26.62 7.43 31.95
C GLU A 260 25.45 8.43 31.94
N CYS A 261 25.58 9.58 31.26
CA CYS A 261 24.50 10.53 31.12
C CYS A 261 23.44 9.99 30.17
N SER A 262 22.28 9.62 30.71
CA SER A 262 21.16 9.00 29.98
C SER A 262 20.73 9.79 28.74
N THR A 263 20.78 11.12 28.80
CA THR A 263 20.43 12.01 27.68
C THR A 263 21.23 11.75 26.41
N TYR A 264 22.52 11.42 26.55
CA TYR A 264 23.45 11.19 25.44
C TYR A 264 23.69 9.69 25.21
N LYS A 265 23.65 8.87 26.26
CA LYS A 265 23.79 7.40 26.17
C LYS A 265 22.81 6.79 25.15
N VAL A 266 21.55 7.26 25.17
CA VAL A 266 20.50 6.80 24.26
C VAL A 266 20.85 6.97 22.77
N LEU A 267 21.64 8.00 22.42
CA LEU A 267 22.06 8.26 21.03
C LEU A 267 23.04 7.20 20.52
N PHE A 268 23.79 6.57 21.42
CA PHE A 268 24.73 5.51 21.09
C PHE A 268 24.13 4.10 21.22
N GLU A 269 22.84 3.96 21.48
CA GLU A 269 22.23 2.63 21.60
C GLU A 269 21.96 2.00 20.23
N GLU A 270 22.07 0.68 20.15
CA GLU A 270 21.84 -0.06 18.91
C GLU A 270 20.40 0.07 18.38
N LYS A 271 19.43 0.30 19.29
CA LYS A 271 18.03 0.54 18.93
C LYS A 271 17.83 1.72 17.97
N GLN A 272 18.76 2.67 17.90
CA GLN A 272 18.70 3.79 16.95
C GLN A 272 18.65 3.30 15.49
N TRP A 273 19.37 2.22 15.17
CA TRP A 273 19.32 1.61 13.84
C TRP A 273 17.97 0.96 13.55
N GLY A 274 17.34 0.35 14.55
CA GLY A 274 15.97 -0.16 14.45
C GLY A 274 14.95 0.95 14.16
N TYR A 275 15.08 2.10 14.84
CA TYR A 275 14.23 3.26 14.57
C TYR A 275 14.44 3.81 13.16
N LEU A 276 15.69 3.90 12.68
CA LEU A 276 15.98 4.32 11.31
C LEU A 276 15.40 3.37 10.26
N ALA A 277 15.50 2.06 10.48
CA ALA A 277 14.89 1.07 9.60
C ALA A 277 13.36 1.21 9.56
N GLU A 278 12.72 1.47 10.70
CA GLU A 278 11.27 1.69 10.76
C GLU A 278 10.85 3.01 10.11
N GLN A 279 11.61 4.09 10.33
CA GLN A 279 11.39 5.36 9.63
C GLN A 279 11.54 5.20 8.12
N PHE A 280 12.53 4.43 7.66
CA PHE A 280 12.69 4.09 6.26
C PHE A 280 11.45 3.37 5.71
N LYS A 281 10.93 2.34 6.40
CA LYS A 281 9.72 1.63 5.98
C LYS A 281 8.52 2.56 5.83
N GLN A 282 8.35 3.51 6.75
CA GLN A 282 7.27 4.50 6.69
C GLN A 282 7.42 5.46 5.50
N GLU A 283 8.62 5.99 5.27
CA GLU A 283 8.90 6.85 4.11
C GLU A 283 8.77 6.10 2.79
N PHE A 284 9.21 4.85 2.74
CA PHE A 284 9.06 3.96 1.60
C PHE A 284 7.58 3.75 1.27
N CYS A 285 6.75 3.37 2.25
CA CYS A 285 5.31 3.19 2.04
C CYS A 285 4.66 4.49 1.53
N ARG A 286 4.98 5.63 2.16
CA ARG A 286 4.47 6.94 1.76
C ARG A 286 4.87 7.31 0.33
N LEU A 287 6.10 7.00 -0.07
CA LEU A 287 6.64 7.34 -1.39
C LEU A 287 5.93 6.59 -2.53
N TYR A 288 5.59 5.33 -2.29
CA TYR A 288 4.85 4.48 -3.24
C TYR A 288 3.34 4.59 -3.08
N GLY A 289 2.83 5.38 -2.12
CA GLY A 289 1.40 5.54 -1.86
C GLY A 289 0.76 4.26 -1.31
N MET A 290 1.53 3.46 -0.59
CA MET A 290 1.06 2.31 0.15
C MET A 290 0.45 2.72 1.49
N THR A 291 -0.32 1.82 2.06
CA THR A 291 -0.74 1.90 3.46
C THR A 291 0.46 1.71 4.39
N LEU A 292 0.44 2.38 5.55
CA LEU A 292 1.47 2.21 6.60
C LEU A 292 1.27 0.87 7.31
N GLU A 293 0.03 0.59 7.70
CA GLU A 293 -0.39 -0.70 8.21
C GLU A 293 -0.54 -1.70 7.06
N PRO A 294 -0.12 -2.96 7.23
CA PRO A 294 -0.36 -4.01 6.23
C PRO A 294 -1.84 -4.14 5.85
N LEU A 295 -2.12 -4.42 4.58
CA LEU A 295 -3.50 -4.54 4.10
C LEU A 295 -4.29 -5.58 4.90
N LEU A 296 -3.66 -6.71 5.24
CA LEU A 296 -4.30 -7.77 6.04
C LEU A 296 -4.89 -7.24 7.35
N ASN A 297 -4.15 -6.38 8.06
CA ASN A 297 -4.61 -5.77 9.31
C ASN A 297 -5.84 -4.89 9.07
N ILE A 298 -5.79 -4.06 8.02
CA ILE A 298 -6.88 -3.13 7.67
C ILE A 298 -8.16 -3.92 7.32
N TYR A 299 -8.07 -4.92 6.44
CA TYR A 299 -9.21 -5.74 6.05
C TYR A 299 -9.76 -6.55 7.22
N LEU A 300 -8.89 -7.12 8.06
CA LEU A 300 -9.30 -7.89 9.22
C LEU A 300 -10.03 -7.01 10.25
N GLN A 301 -9.49 -5.83 10.55
CA GLN A 301 -10.13 -4.87 11.44
C GLN A 301 -11.47 -4.36 10.88
N ALA A 302 -11.54 -4.06 9.58
CA ALA A 302 -12.78 -3.64 8.94
C ALA A 302 -13.85 -4.74 8.99
N GLY A 303 -13.47 -5.99 8.65
CA GLY A 303 -14.37 -7.15 8.70
C GLY A 303 -14.86 -7.44 10.12
N LEU A 304 -13.96 -7.48 11.11
CA LEU A 304 -14.33 -7.68 12.50
C LEU A 304 -15.23 -6.55 13.02
N SER A 305 -14.97 -5.29 12.66
CA SER A 305 -15.82 -4.16 13.05
C SER A 305 -17.23 -4.25 12.45
N ALA A 306 -17.34 -4.77 11.21
CA ALA A 306 -18.63 -4.98 10.56
C ALA A 306 -19.44 -6.12 11.21
N LEU A 307 -18.76 -7.15 11.71
CA LEU A 307 -19.38 -8.29 12.38
C LEU A 307 -19.63 -8.06 13.88
N LYS A 308 -18.86 -7.18 14.52
CA LYS A 308 -18.91 -6.97 15.97
C LYS A 308 -20.26 -6.37 16.38
N THR A 309 -21.04 -7.17 17.10
CA THR A 309 -22.28 -6.75 17.77
C THR A 309 -22.13 -6.89 19.29
N PRO A 310 -22.99 -6.22 20.09
CA PRO A 310 -23.02 -6.41 21.54
C PRO A 310 -23.25 -7.87 21.97
N PHE A 311 -23.91 -8.68 21.13
CA PHE A 311 -24.33 -10.05 21.42
C PHE A 311 -23.31 -11.13 20.98
N CYS A 312 -22.26 -10.76 20.26
CA CYS A 312 -21.22 -11.69 19.76
C CYS A 312 -20.39 -12.39 20.87
N TYR A 313 -20.69 -12.13 22.14
CA TYR A 313 -20.00 -12.69 23.30
C TYR A 313 -20.83 -13.72 24.08
N GLU A 314 -22.07 -13.97 23.66
CA GLU A 314 -22.96 -14.94 24.28
C GLU A 314 -22.65 -16.38 23.82
N ASP A 315 -22.89 -17.36 24.70
CA ASP A 315 -22.53 -18.78 24.46
C ASP A 315 -23.35 -19.42 23.31
N ASP A 316 -24.49 -18.82 22.93
CA ASP A 316 -25.39 -19.30 21.87
C ASP A 316 -25.06 -18.73 20.47
N CYS A 317 -23.92 -18.04 20.31
CA CYS A 317 -23.53 -17.51 19.01
C CYS A 317 -23.29 -18.65 18.00
N THR A 318 -23.71 -18.45 16.74
CA THR A 318 -23.53 -19.46 15.70
C THR A 318 -22.05 -19.78 15.48
N LYS A 319 -21.70 -21.05 15.25
CA LYS A 319 -20.31 -21.46 14.94
C LYS A 319 -19.75 -20.81 13.67
N GLU A 320 -20.61 -20.23 12.84
CA GLU A 320 -20.22 -19.49 11.63
C GLU A 320 -19.86 -18.03 11.92
N ASP A 321 -20.16 -17.49 13.10
CA ASP A 321 -19.66 -16.18 13.51
C ASP A 321 -18.17 -16.30 13.85
N PRO A 322 -17.26 -15.61 13.13
CA PRO A 322 -15.83 -15.61 13.48
C PRO A 322 -15.58 -15.13 14.91
N LEU A 323 -16.45 -14.26 15.45
CA LEU A 323 -16.36 -13.78 16.83
C LEU A 323 -16.79 -14.82 17.88
N SER A 324 -17.28 -15.99 17.48
CA SER A 324 -17.40 -17.12 18.41
C SER A 324 -16.02 -17.59 18.92
N GLN A 325 -14.96 -17.39 18.13
CA GLN A 325 -13.60 -17.81 18.51
C GLN A 325 -12.92 -16.76 19.39
N GLU A 326 -12.28 -17.20 20.47
CA GLU A 326 -11.61 -16.33 21.45
C GLU A 326 -10.53 -15.43 20.80
N THR A 327 -9.76 -15.97 19.85
CA THR A 327 -8.70 -15.24 19.15
C THR A 327 -9.25 -14.02 18.40
N PHE A 328 -10.34 -14.18 17.66
CA PHE A 328 -10.98 -13.07 16.94
C PHE A 328 -11.65 -12.08 17.90
N ARG A 329 -12.20 -12.54 19.04
CA ARG A 329 -12.73 -11.65 20.08
C ARG A 329 -11.66 -10.73 20.67
N LYS A 330 -10.47 -11.26 20.95
CA LYS A 330 -9.32 -10.47 21.43
C LYS A 330 -8.92 -9.40 20.41
N LEU A 331 -8.85 -9.75 19.12
CA LEU A 331 -8.55 -8.80 18.05
C LEU A 331 -9.65 -7.75 17.86
N ALA A 332 -10.91 -8.12 18.07
CA ALA A 332 -12.05 -7.22 17.91
C ALA A 332 -12.30 -6.33 19.13
N GLN A 333 -11.71 -6.61 20.30
CA GLN A 333 -11.95 -5.86 21.54
C GLN A 333 -11.80 -4.33 21.39
N PRO A 334 -10.71 -3.77 20.81
CA PRO A 334 -10.54 -2.33 20.67
C PRO A 334 -11.40 -1.70 19.54
N LEU A 335 -12.05 -2.52 18.71
CA LEU A 335 -12.79 -2.06 17.53
C LEU A 335 -14.19 -1.53 17.90
N PRO A 336 -14.75 -0.59 17.13
CA PRO A 336 -16.11 -0.13 17.33
C PRO A 336 -17.13 -1.24 17.06
N TYR A 337 -18.30 -1.14 17.69
CA TYR A 337 -19.45 -1.98 17.34
C TYR A 337 -20.05 -1.53 16.01
N SER A 338 -20.57 -2.48 15.24
CA SER A 338 -21.31 -2.22 14.01
C SER A 338 -22.56 -1.39 14.31
N LYS A 339 -22.82 -0.37 13.49
CA LYS A 339 -24.07 0.39 13.52
C LYS A 339 -25.11 -0.36 12.70
N GLN A 340 -25.96 -1.15 13.36
CA GLN A 340 -27.06 -1.83 12.69
C GLN A 340 -28.32 -0.97 12.78
N HIS A 341 -28.73 -0.37 11.66
CA HIS A 341 -29.98 0.40 11.58
C HIS A 341 -31.19 -0.49 11.34
N HIS A 342 -31.03 -1.63 10.66
CA HIS A 342 -32.10 -2.55 10.31
C HIS A 342 -31.65 -3.98 10.58
N SER A 343 -32.41 -4.68 11.41
CA SER A 343 -32.25 -6.12 11.63
C SER A 343 -33.08 -6.88 10.60
N LYS A 344 -32.50 -7.95 10.05
CA LYS A 344 -33.16 -8.88 9.14
C LYS A 344 -33.20 -10.25 9.79
N LEU A 345 -34.38 -10.83 9.87
CA LEU A 345 -34.54 -12.19 10.38
C LEU A 345 -34.16 -13.17 9.28
N VAL A 346 -33.32 -14.16 9.61
CA VAL A 346 -32.91 -15.22 8.68
C VAL A 346 -33.25 -16.55 9.32
N CYS A 347 -33.88 -17.43 8.54
CA CYS A 347 -34.33 -18.73 9.03
C CYS A 347 -33.14 -19.62 9.42
N TYR A 348 -33.21 -20.26 10.58
CA TYR A 348 -32.16 -21.17 11.03
C TYR A 348 -31.97 -22.40 10.11
N ILE A 349 -33.07 -22.87 9.49
CA ILE A 349 -33.08 -24.08 8.66
C ILE A 349 -32.79 -23.74 7.20
N SER A 350 -33.67 -22.96 6.56
CA SER A 350 -33.56 -22.66 5.13
C SER A 350 -32.47 -21.66 4.78
N LYS A 351 -31.95 -20.91 5.77
CA LYS A 351 -31.01 -19.79 5.59
C LYS A 351 -31.54 -18.66 4.70
N GLU A 352 -32.84 -18.67 4.40
CA GLU A 352 -33.49 -17.60 3.65
C GLU A 352 -33.91 -16.45 4.57
N LEU A 353 -34.04 -15.26 3.97
CA LEU A 353 -34.61 -14.09 4.64
C LEU A 353 -36.07 -14.38 5.03
N MET A 354 -36.43 -13.92 6.22
CA MET A 354 -37.79 -13.96 6.71
C MET A 354 -38.40 -12.57 6.55
N ASP A 355 -39.36 -12.45 5.65
CA ASP A 355 -39.97 -11.20 5.23
C ASP A 355 -41.48 -11.39 5.03
N THR A 356 -42.13 -10.47 4.30
CA THR A 356 -43.56 -10.56 4.02
C THR A 356 -43.96 -11.78 3.18
N GLU A 357 -43.06 -12.31 2.36
CA GLU A 357 -43.33 -13.49 1.51
C GLU A 357 -42.90 -14.80 2.19
N ASN A 358 -41.96 -14.75 3.12
CA ASN A 358 -41.52 -15.89 3.93
C ASN A 358 -41.59 -15.58 5.44
N PRO A 359 -42.79 -15.38 6.01
CA PRO A 359 -42.93 -14.82 7.35
C PRO A 359 -42.43 -15.77 8.45
N PRO A 360 -42.04 -15.20 9.62
CA PRO A 360 -41.71 -15.96 10.82
C PRO A 360 -42.92 -16.67 11.42
N LEU A 361 -42.72 -17.95 11.76
CA LEU A 361 -43.63 -18.79 12.52
C LEU A 361 -42.92 -19.31 13.77
N VAL A 362 -43.65 -19.36 14.88
CA VAL A 362 -43.11 -19.75 16.20
C VAL A 362 -43.63 -21.14 16.57
N LEU A 363 -42.73 -22.05 16.91
CA LEU A 363 -43.10 -23.37 17.45
C LEU A 363 -43.46 -23.26 18.95
N PRO A 364 -44.20 -24.22 19.54
CA PRO A 364 -44.59 -24.19 20.96
C PRO A 364 -43.42 -24.10 21.95
N ASN A 365 -42.22 -24.51 21.54
CA ASN A 365 -40.99 -24.41 22.34
C ASN A 365 -40.31 -23.03 22.25
N GLY A 366 -40.92 -22.05 21.57
CA GLY A 366 -40.45 -20.67 21.47
C GLY A 366 -39.46 -20.39 20.34
N TYR A 367 -39.00 -21.41 19.60
CA TYR A 367 -38.11 -21.19 18.45
C TYR A 367 -38.86 -20.73 17.21
N VAL A 368 -38.24 -19.82 16.47
CA VAL A 368 -38.83 -19.17 15.28
C VAL A 368 -38.17 -19.70 14.00
N TYR A 369 -38.99 -20.07 13.02
CA TYR A 369 -38.58 -20.58 11.71
C TYR A 369 -39.41 -19.93 10.61
N SER A 370 -38.94 -19.99 9.37
CA SER A 370 -39.68 -19.43 8.24
C SER A 370 -40.76 -20.38 7.75
N THR A 371 -41.82 -19.82 7.18
CA THR A 371 -42.96 -20.60 6.67
C THR A 371 -42.51 -21.69 5.69
N LYS A 372 -41.70 -21.33 4.68
CA LYS A 372 -41.15 -22.30 3.73
C LYS A 372 -40.40 -23.45 4.41
N ALA A 373 -39.57 -23.14 5.41
CA ALA A 373 -38.77 -24.16 6.10
C ALA A 373 -39.63 -25.15 6.89
N LEU A 374 -40.73 -24.67 7.48
CA LEU A 374 -41.68 -25.51 8.22
C LEU A 374 -42.55 -26.35 7.28
N GLU A 375 -42.94 -25.80 6.12
CA GLU A 375 -43.64 -26.54 5.07
C GLU A 375 -42.77 -27.66 4.51
N ASP A 376 -41.50 -27.39 4.22
CA ASP A 376 -40.55 -28.41 3.76
C ASP A 376 -40.36 -29.51 4.80
N LEU A 377 -40.21 -29.15 6.08
CA LEU A 377 -40.12 -30.11 7.19
C LEU A 377 -41.38 -30.96 7.32
N ALA A 378 -42.55 -30.35 7.20
CA ALA A 378 -43.83 -31.06 7.28
C ALA A 378 -44.00 -32.03 6.10
N ASN A 379 -43.66 -31.59 4.89
CA ASN A 379 -43.72 -32.41 3.68
C ASN A 379 -42.81 -33.65 3.77
N GLN A 380 -41.62 -33.49 4.36
CA GLN A 380 -40.67 -34.59 4.55
C GLN A 380 -41.06 -35.56 5.68
N ASN A 381 -41.82 -35.10 6.68
CA ASN A 381 -42.14 -35.87 7.89
C ASN A 381 -43.65 -36.16 8.04
N ASN A 382 -44.35 -36.42 6.93
CA ASN A 382 -45.79 -36.79 6.93
C ASN A 382 -46.68 -35.82 7.75
N GLY A 383 -46.42 -34.51 7.62
CA GLY A 383 -47.17 -33.46 8.30
C GLY A 383 -46.77 -33.21 9.76
N LYS A 384 -45.78 -33.92 10.30
CA LYS A 384 -45.23 -33.67 11.64
C LYS A 384 -43.98 -32.82 11.56
N ILE A 385 -43.86 -31.83 12.44
CA ILE A 385 -42.68 -30.97 12.53
C ILE A 385 -41.97 -31.28 13.85
N THR A 386 -40.71 -31.68 13.77
CA THR A 386 -39.84 -31.85 14.94
C THR A 386 -38.81 -30.73 14.96
N CYS A 387 -38.71 -30.02 16.08
CA CYS A 387 -37.78 -28.90 16.18
C CYS A 387 -36.32 -29.40 16.16
N PRO A 388 -35.45 -28.92 15.25
CA PRO A 388 -34.07 -29.40 15.14
C PRO A 388 -33.15 -28.93 16.27
N ARG A 389 -33.61 -28.00 17.12
CA ARG A 389 -32.82 -27.43 18.23
C ARG A 389 -33.11 -28.07 19.59
N THR A 390 -34.20 -28.82 19.71
CA THR A 390 -34.63 -29.45 20.96
C THR A 390 -34.84 -30.95 20.78
N VAL A 391 -33.96 -31.58 19.99
CA VAL A 391 -33.98 -33.04 19.78
C VAL A 391 -33.84 -33.75 21.11
#